data_AF-A0A8H5HNN2-F1
#
_entry.id   AF-A0A8H5HNN2-F1
#
_cell.length_a   1.000
_cell.length_b   1.000
_cell.length_c   1.000
_cell.angle_alpha   90.00
_cell.angle_beta   90.00
_cell.angle_gamma   90.00
#
_symmetry.space_group_name_H-M   'P 1'
#
loop_
_entity.id
_entity.type
_entity.pdbx_description
1 polymer ?
#
loop_
_entity_poly.entity_id
_entity_poly.type
_entity_poly.pdbx_seq_one_letter_code
_entity_poly.pdbx_strand_id
1 'polypeptide(L)'
;MELLLSPEQAQKRRWADDAYPLTRSSVPVALKPLRGRKGRLTRLPDLPLDILFEIFKHLRPLDLLRLARSWIKMRAFLMSRNSRWVWRQALSCVEDLPGCPLGMSEPQFTNLVFSPHCHYCGTEPVPTIIWLTRNRACKKCFPNHFQQAKNLRDDSRFSALPDECWKFAQITGRIIHSTAFTPITSRDTRRHIVNLDILEKLSEEHAFVKGRPTDLENWLTKTRLDHEAWAKAAETIAGWQHNQAQKRSLELDAARQRRFDAIIRNLNATGWKDDLENMDLNLLRRHELVRIPRDLTERVWMRIEPKMIDFMERVGSRLREEYRLDQITRRRRLFSQYVTECHTYYAIPAPISELSQLEPFKSIIESSPVDQVISLDSFPSPHVMYQLFCRWQKQRKHNLVQIMQKSALVPWYVGAPQINLATTFFYCKGPGMREPIGQEDALVHPATFSWRPERDYSSAYLTRLFEDFQQEFWNFGGDRRSGDDDRGSNG
;
A
#
# COMPACT_ATOMS: atom_id res chain seq x y z
N MET A 1 -50.60 37.91 59.38
CA MET A 1 -49.38 38.71 59.53
C MET A 1 -48.23 37.72 59.54
N GLU A 2 -47.67 37.37 58.38
CA GLU A 2 -46.52 38.09 57.79
C GLU A 2 -45.47 38.34 58.88
N LEU A 3 -44.33 37.66 58.87
CA LEU A 3 -43.28 37.89 57.88
C LEU A 3 -42.48 36.62 57.53
N LEU A 4 -42.18 36.54 56.24
CA LEU A 4 -41.29 35.61 55.53
C LEU A 4 -39.80 35.87 55.87
N LEU A 5 -38.96 34.82 55.72
CA LEU A 5 -37.57 34.76 55.19
C LEU A 5 -36.95 33.41 55.66
N SER A 6 -36.88 32.36 54.84
CA SER A 6 -35.95 32.03 53.74
C SER A 6 -34.98 30.88 54.15
N PRO A 7 -34.90 29.78 53.39
CA PRO A 7 -34.02 28.64 53.67
C PRO A 7 -32.69 28.75 52.89
N GLU A 8 -31.60 29.16 53.55
CA GLU A 8 -30.25 29.03 52.99
C GLU A 8 -29.23 28.63 54.07
N GLN A 9 -29.13 27.32 54.33
CA GLN A 9 -27.92 26.73 54.92
C GLN A 9 -27.51 25.49 54.11
N ALA A 10 -27.37 25.66 52.80
CA ALA A 10 -26.53 24.79 51.99
C ALA A 10 -25.13 25.40 51.94
N GLN A 11 -24.25 24.90 52.82
CA GLN A 11 -22.86 25.32 52.92
C GLN A 11 -22.11 24.99 51.62
N LYS A 12 -22.14 25.92 50.66
CA LYS A 12 -21.34 25.89 49.42
C LYS A 12 -19.86 25.87 49.83
N ARG A 13 -19.25 24.69 49.85
CA ARG A 13 -17.79 24.51 49.97
C ARG A 13 -17.14 25.13 48.73
N ARG A 14 -16.77 26.41 48.84
CA ARG A 14 -15.81 27.05 47.94
C ARG A 14 -14.43 26.42 48.19
N TRP A 15 -13.56 26.48 47.19
CA TRP A 15 -12.15 26.11 47.31
C TRP A 15 -11.49 27.00 48.37
N ALA A 16 -11.47 26.56 49.62
CA ALA A 16 -10.78 27.21 50.74
C ALA A 16 -9.50 26.46 51.09
N ASP A 17 -8.50 27.24 51.49
CA ASP A 17 -7.05 27.02 51.43
C ASP A 17 -6.44 26.00 52.42
N ASP A 18 -7.17 24.93 52.79
CA ASP A 18 -6.68 23.99 53.78
C ASP A 18 -6.25 22.64 53.15
N ALA A 19 -4.96 22.51 52.84
CA ALA A 19 -4.19 21.27 53.05
C ALA A 19 -2.68 21.41 52.71
N TYR A 20 -1.88 21.32 53.77
CA TYR A 20 -0.50 20.83 53.90
C TYR A 20 0.71 21.80 53.76
N PRO A 21 1.54 21.94 54.81
CA PRO A 21 2.80 22.66 54.75
C PRO A 21 3.88 21.82 54.06
N LEU A 22 4.41 22.32 52.93
CA LEU A 22 5.65 21.81 52.36
C LEU A 22 6.83 22.44 53.12
N THR A 23 7.41 21.70 54.05
CA THR A 23 8.75 21.99 54.58
C THR A 23 9.80 21.79 53.48
N ARG A 24 10.39 22.89 52.99
CA ARG A 24 11.83 23.02 52.75
C ARG A 24 12.17 24.46 52.35
N SER A 25 13.08 25.04 53.13
CA SER A 25 13.72 26.34 52.91
C SER A 25 14.38 26.38 51.53
N SER A 26 13.93 27.29 50.67
CA SER A 26 14.71 27.82 49.55
C SER A 26 14.22 29.23 49.25
N VAL A 27 15.18 30.16 49.25
CA VAL A 27 15.02 31.60 48.99
C VAL A 27 14.12 31.86 47.77
N PRO A 28 13.13 32.78 47.84
CA PRO A 28 12.24 33.04 46.72
C PRO A 28 12.98 33.82 45.63
N VAL A 29 13.30 33.14 44.53
CA VAL A 29 13.63 33.82 43.27
C VAL A 29 12.33 34.36 42.69
N ALA A 30 12.19 35.70 42.69
CA ALA A 30 11.04 36.38 42.14
C ALA A 30 10.93 36.12 40.62
N LEU A 31 9.99 35.26 40.21
CA LEU A 31 9.61 35.13 38.81
C LEU A 31 8.87 36.40 38.37
N LYS A 32 9.42 37.10 37.37
CA LYS A 32 8.79 38.28 36.75
C LYS A 32 7.36 37.93 36.28
N PRO A 33 6.37 38.79 36.52
CA PRO A 33 5.00 38.53 36.09
C PRO A 33 4.92 38.59 34.56
N LEU A 34 4.63 37.45 33.93
CA LEU A 34 4.31 37.39 32.51
C LEU A 34 3.02 38.19 32.26
N ARG A 35 3.15 39.39 31.68
CA ARG A 35 2.04 40.21 31.19
C ARG A 35 1.43 39.53 29.96
N GLY A 36 0.43 38.67 30.18
CA GLY A 36 -0.49 38.19 29.16
C GLY A 36 -1.94 38.48 29.58
N ARG A 37 -2.83 38.78 28.62
CA ARG A 37 -4.28 38.86 28.88
C ARG A 37 -4.72 37.55 29.54
N LYS A 38 -5.20 37.63 30.79
CA LYS A 38 -5.80 36.49 31.50
C LYS A 38 -6.87 35.87 30.59
N GLY A 39 -6.72 34.58 30.26
CA GLY A 39 -7.66 33.87 29.40
C GLY A 39 -9.08 33.89 29.96
N ARG A 40 -10.09 33.83 29.10
CA ARG A 40 -11.53 33.89 29.47
C ARG A 40 -11.95 32.83 30.50
N LEU A 41 -11.18 31.75 30.66
CA LEU A 41 -11.43 30.64 31.60
C LEU A 41 -10.66 30.75 32.93
N THR A 42 -10.00 31.87 33.22
CA THR A 42 -9.26 32.05 34.49
C THR A 42 -10.14 31.94 35.74
N ARG A 43 -11.45 32.17 35.61
CA ARG A 43 -12.45 32.06 36.68
C ARG A 43 -13.11 30.69 36.80
N LEU A 44 -12.79 29.73 35.90
CA LEU A 44 -13.33 28.37 35.98
C LEU A 44 -13.14 27.76 37.39
N PRO A 45 -11.99 27.93 38.06
CA PRO A 45 -11.79 27.41 39.41
C PRO A 45 -12.61 28.06 40.51
N ASP A 46 -13.11 29.27 40.25
CA ASP A 46 -13.91 30.06 41.19
C ASP A 46 -15.39 29.63 41.18
N LEU A 47 -15.77 28.74 40.24
CA LEU A 47 -17.11 28.16 40.18
C LEU A 47 -17.36 27.19 41.33
N PRO A 48 -18.61 27.10 41.83
CA PRO A 48 -19.01 26.05 42.76
C PRO A 48 -18.72 24.66 42.19
N LEU A 49 -18.33 23.72 43.07
CA LEU A 49 -17.99 22.36 42.69
C LEU A 49 -19.11 21.68 41.90
N ASP A 50 -20.38 21.94 42.25
CA ASP A 50 -21.54 21.35 41.56
C ASP A 50 -21.61 21.73 40.08
N ILE A 51 -21.26 22.98 39.73
CA ILE A 51 -21.25 23.44 38.33
C ILE A 51 -20.04 22.87 37.60
N LEU A 52 -18.87 22.82 38.25
CA LEU A 52 -17.68 22.18 37.69
C LEU A 52 -17.94 20.72 37.37
N PHE A 53 -18.60 20.03 38.28
CA PHE A 53 -19.01 18.64 38.13
C PHE A 53 -19.99 18.45 36.97
N GLU A 54 -20.99 19.32 36.84
CA GLU A 54 -21.91 19.26 35.70
C GLU A 54 -21.17 19.44 34.36
N ILE A 55 -20.22 20.38 34.30
CA ILE A 55 -19.35 20.55 33.13
C ILE A 55 -18.53 19.27 32.87
N PHE A 56 -17.94 18.67 33.91
CA PHE A 56 -17.08 17.50 33.76
C PHE A 56 -17.82 16.25 33.32
N LYS A 57 -19.12 16.11 33.63
CA LYS A 57 -19.95 14.99 33.15
C LYS A 57 -20.07 14.93 31.63
N HIS A 58 -19.92 16.06 30.95
CA HIS A 58 -19.96 16.14 29.48
C HIS A 58 -18.60 15.93 28.82
N LEU A 59 -17.51 15.81 29.60
CA LEU A 59 -16.17 15.59 29.05
C LEU A 59 -15.95 14.11 28.76
N ARG A 60 -15.36 13.83 27.59
CA ARG A 60 -14.83 12.49 27.28
C ARG A 60 -13.62 12.20 28.16
N PRO A 61 -13.27 10.92 28.41
CA PRO A 61 -12.17 10.56 29.30
C PRO A 61 -10.84 11.26 28.97
N LEU A 62 -10.46 11.32 27.69
CA LEU A 62 -9.21 11.97 27.27
C LEU A 62 -9.24 13.48 27.52
N ASP A 63 -10.39 14.12 27.33
CA ASP A 63 -10.55 15.56 27.51
C ASP A 63 -10.49 15.91 29.01
N LEU A 64 -11.09 15.07 29.87
CA LEU A 64 -10.96 15.17 31.32
C LEU A 64 -9.51 14.99 31.80
N LEU A 65 -8.77 14.05 31.20
CA LEU A 65 -7.35 13.85 31.49
C LEU A 65 -6.48 15.04 31.06
N ARG A 66 -6.76 15.63 29.90
CA ARG A 66 -6.09 16.85 29.44
C ARG A 66 -6.39 18.04 30.35
N LEU A 67 -7.64 18.18 30.78
CA LEU A 67 -8.03 19.19 31.75
C LEU A 67 -7.25 19.03 33.07
N ALA A 68 -7.15 17.80 33.58
CA ALA A 68 -6.36 17.50 34.78
C ALA A 68 -4.85 17.80 34.62
N ARG A 69 -4.33 17.87 33.39
CA ARG A 69 -2.93 18.23 33.11
C ARG A 69 -2.72 19.72 32.86
N SER A 70 -3.78 20.47 32.62
CA SER A 70 -3.70 21.90 32.25
C SER A 70 -3.36 22.83 33.42
N TRP A 71 -3.73 22.47 34.65
CA TRP A 71 -3.57 23.33 35.81
C TRP A 71 -3.34 22.55 37.12
N ILE A 72 -2.43 23.03 37.97
CA ILE A 72 -1.96 22.32 39.15
C ILE A 72 -3.07 22.03 40.17
N LYS A 73 -3.95 23.00 40.43
CA LYS A 73 -5.09 22.83 41.33
C LYS A 73 -6.10 21.83 40.73
N MET A 74 -6.41 21.95 39.43
CA MET A 74 -7.28 21.00 38.74
C MET A 74 -6.73 19.57 38.80
N ARG A 75 -5.41 19.41 38.65
CA ARG A 75 -4.73 18.12 38.82
C ARG A 75 -4.95 17.55 40.21
N ALA A 76 -4.67 18.33 41.25
CA ALA A 76 -4.83 17.89 42.64
C ALA A 76 -6.27 17.47 42.94
N PHE A 77 -7.24 18.22 42.42
CA PHE A 77 -8.66 17.93 42.59
C PHE A 77 -9.11 16.68 41.82
N LEU A 78 -8.86 16.61 40.51
CA LEU A 78 -9.32 15.50 39.66
C LEU A 78 -8.60 14.19 39.96
N MET A 79 -7.36 14.23 40.46
CA MET A 79 -6.63 13.02 40.86
C MET A 79 -6.95 12.55 42.29
N SER A 80 -7.79 13.29 43.03
CA SER A 80 -8.22 12.90 44.37
C SER A 80 -9.29 11.79 44.36
N ARG A 81 -9.38 11.04 45.45
CA ARG A 81 -10.39 9.97 45.61
C ARG A 81 -11.82 10.50 45.54
N ASN A 82 -12.05 11.75 45.95
CA ASN A 82 -13.37 12.41 45.93
C ASN A 82 -13.87 12.67 44.50
N SER A 83 -12.97 12.76 43.53
CA SER A 83 -13.31 12.97 42.11
C SER A 83 -13.44 11.66 41.33
N ARG A 84 -13.30 10.49 41.99
CA ARG A 84 -13.38 9.17 41.34
C ARG A 84 -14.65 9.00 40.51
N TRP A 85 -15.78 9.44 41.05
CA TRP A 85 -17.07 9.31 40.40
C TRP A 85 -17.13 10.08 39.07
N VAL A 86 -16.43 11.21 38.95
CA VAL A 86 -16.35 12.01 37.72
C VAL A 86 -15.68 11.19 36.60
N TRP A 87 -14.60 10.48 36.94
CA TRP A 87 -13.92 9.60 35.98
C TRP A 87 -14.78 8.39 35.59
N ARG A 88 -15.47 7.78 36.56
CA ARG A 88 -16.40 6.67 36.26
C ARG A 88 -17.52 7.11 35.32
N GLN A 89 -18.07 8.29 35.56
CA GLN A 89 -19.08 8.87 34.67
C GLN A 89 -18.51 9.09 33.27
N ALA A 90 -17.35 9.75 33.14
CA ALA A 90 -16.73 9.98 31.84
C ALA A 90 -16.43 8.67 31.08
N LEU A 91 -15.98 7.63 31.78
CA LEU A 91 -15.72 6.30 31.20
C LEU A 91 -17.02 5.60 30.77
N SER A 92 -18.12 5.76 31.52
CA SER A 92 -19.43 5.17 31.18
C SER A 92 -20.05 5.76 29.91
N CYS A 93 -19.64 6.98 29.51
CA CYS A 93 -20.05 7.59 28.25
C CYS A 93 -19.37 6.96 27.02
N VAL A 94 -18.43 6.03 27.20
CA VAL A 94 -17.78 5.31 26.11
C VAL A 94 -18.48 3.97 25.89
N GLU A 95 -19.09 3.81 24.71
CA GLU A 95 -19.82 2.61 24.32
C GLU A 95 -18.95 1.34 24.41
N ASP A 96 -19.52 0.28 24.99
CA ASP A 96 -18.93 -1.05 25.17
C ASP A 96 -17.59 -1.09 25.93
N LEU A 97 -17.15 0.01 26.55
CA LEU A 97 -15.86 0.05 27.24
C LEU A 97 -15.88 -0.86 28.48
N PRO A 98 -14.94 -1.81 28.60
CA PRO A 98 -14.84 -2.61 29.81
C PRO A 98 -14.55 -1.74 31.03
N GLY A 99 -15.14 -2.11 32.18
CA GLY A 99 -14.92 -1.40 33.43
C GLY A 99 -13.44 -1.30 33.81
N CYS A 100 -13.10 -0.26 34.59
CA CYS A 100 -11.73 -0.07 35.09
C CYS A 100 -11.26 -1.32 35.87
N PRO A 101 -10.14 -1.96 35.48
CA PRO A 101 -9.68 -3.17 36.15
C PRO A 101 -9.34 -2.96 37.62
N LEU A 102 -9.48 -4.02 38.42
CA LEU A 102 -9.08 -4.03 39.82
C LEU A 102 -7.58 -3.72 39.96
N GLY A 103 -7.22 -2.89 40.94
CA GLY A 103 -5.83 -2.45 41.15
C GLY A 103 -5.37 -1.30 40.26
N MET A 104 -6.23 -0.75 39.39
CA MET A 104 -5.96 0.45 38.60
C MET A 104 -6.95 1.56 38.95
N SER A 105 -6.47 2.81 39.06
CA SER A 105 -7.35 3.97 39.21
C SER A 105 -7.93 4.41 37.86
N GLU A 106 -9.12 4.97 37.86
CA GLU A 106 -9.81 5.43 36.65
C GLU A 106 -8.98 6.46 35.82
N PRO A 107 -8.21 7.39 36.43
CA PRO A 107 -7.29 8.25 35.67
C PRO A 107 -6.13 7.48 35.01
N GLN A 108 -5.57 6.47 35.69
CA GLN A 108 -4.52 5.62 35.12
C GLN A 108 -5.05 4.79 33.94
N PHE A 109 -6.24 4.22 34.10
CA PHE A 109 -6.92 3.49 33.03
C PHE A 109 -7.20 4.39 31.82
N THR A 110 -7.72 5.60 32.08
CA THR A 110 -7.95 6.61 31.04
C THR A 110 -6.66 6.97 30.31
N ASN A 111 -5.57 7.14 31.05
CA ASN A 111 -4.26 7.44 30.48
C ASN A 111 -3.77 6.32 29.55
N LEU A 112 -3.87 5.07 29.99
CA LEU A 112 -3.44 3.91 29.22
C LEU A 112 -4.24 3.76 27.92
N VAL A 113 -5.57 3.78 28.03
CA VAL A 113 -6.48 3.50 26.92
C VAL A 113 -6.49 4.63 25.89
N PHE A 114 -6.61 5.89 26.34
CA PHE A 114 -6.93 7.00 25.45
C PHE A 114 -5.78 7.95 25.13
N SER A 115 -4.71 7.97 25.94
CA SER A 115 -3.62 8.94 25.77
C SER A 115 -2.44 8.32 24.99
N PRO A 116 -2.21 8.70 23.71
CA PRO A 116 -1.23 8.04 22.85
C PRO A 116 0.17 8.62 23.04
N HIS A 117 0.70 8.66 24.26
CA HIS A 117 2.07 9.10 24.56
C HIS A 117 2.95 7.94 25.02
N CYS A 118 4.25 8.07 24.80
CA CYS A 118 5.24 7.22 25.43
C CYS A 118 5.20 7.44 26.95
N HIS A 119 5.07 6.38 27.74
CA HIS A 119 5.05 6.47 29.21
C HIS A 119 6.42 6.81 29.81
N TYR A 120 7.48 6.72 29.02
CA TYR A 120 8.85 6.98 29.44
C TYR A 120 9.30 8.41 29.12
N CYS A 121 9.11 8.86 27.88
CA CYS A 121 9.61 10.16 27.40
C CYS A 121 8.51 11.19 27.07
N GLY A 122 7.23 10.80 27.13
CA GLY A 122 6.10 11.68 26.82
C GLY A 122 5.87 12.01 25.34
N THR A 123 6.68 11.49 24.41
CA THR A 123 6.50 11.75 22.97
C THR A 123 5.18 11.19 22.45
N GLU A 124 4.50 11.93 21.59
CA GLU A 124 3.25 11.58 20.90
C GLU A 124 3.41 11.69 19.37
N PRO A 125 2.71 10.88 18.55
CA PRO A 125 1.79 9.80 18.93
C PRO A 125 2.47 8.43 19.04
N VAL A 126 2.07 7.65 20.05
CA VAL A 126 2.40 6.23 20.25
C VAL A 126 1.08 5.45 20.39
N PRO A 127 0.48 4.98 19.28
CA PRO A 127 -0.87 4.41 19.30
C PRO A 127 -0.95 2.99 19.86
N THR A 128 0.14 2.23 19.82
CA THR A 128 0.17 0.85 20.31
C THR A 128 0.34 0.79 21.82
N ILE A 129 -0.56 0.06 22.48
CA ILE A 129 -0.48 -0.26 23.91
C ILE A 129 0.18 -1.64 24.07
N ILE A 130 1.12 -1.74 25.01
CA ILE A 130 1.67 -3.01 25.46
C ILE A 130 0.86 -3.42 26.70
N TRP A 131 -0.24 -4.15 26.45
CA TRP A 131 -1.29 -4.35 27.46
C TRP A 131 -0.80 -5.04 28.73
N LEU A 132 -0.04 -6.13 28.62
CA LEU A 132 0.44 -6.86 29.81
C LEU A 132 1.28 -5.98 30.75
N THR A 133 2.05 -5.05 30.20
CA THR A 133 2.94 -4.18 30.97
C THR A 133 2.34 -2.80 31.24
N ARG A 134 1.07 -2.58 30.88
CA ARG A 134 0.28 -1.37 31.17
C ARG A 134 0.91 -0.08 30.68
N ASN A 135 1.64 -0.12 29.56
CA ASN A 135 2.38 1.04 29.08
C ASN A 135 2.42 1.16 27.56
N ARG A 136 2.97 2.28 27.10
CA ARG A 136 3.26 2.57 25.69
C ARG A 136 4.71 3.00 25.60
N ALA A 137 5.43 2.50 24.62
CA ALA A 137 6.83 2.87 24.39
C ALA A 137 7.01 3.34 22.94
N CYS A 138 7.66 4.50 22.75
CA CYS A 138 8.08 4.92 21.42
C CYS A 138 9.24 4.03 20.93
N LYS A 139 9.55 4.11 19.64
CA LYS A 139 10.66 3.35 19.02
C LYS A 139 12.02 3.57 19.72
N LYS A 140 12.24 4.75 20.32
CA LYS A 140 13.48 5.08 21.04
C LYS A 140 13.53 4.49 22.45
N CYS A 141 12.42 4.52 23.18
CA CYS A 141 12.36 4.02 24.56
C CYS A 141 12.20 2.49 24.63
N PHE A 142 11.59 1.86 23.61
CA PHE A 142 11.37 0.42 23.60
C PHE A 142 12.65 -0.39 23.87
N PRO A 143 13.78 -0.22 23.14
CA PRO A 143 14.99 -1.00 23.42
C PRO A 143 15.61 -0.74 24.80
N ASN A 144 15.34 0.41 25.43
CA ASN A 144 15.88 0.75 26.75
C ASN A 144 15.11 0.08 27.90
N HIS A 145 13.81 -0.16 27.72
CA HIS A 145 12.94 -0.71 28.76
C HIS A 145 12.45 -2.14 28.44
N PHE A 146 12.70 -2.65 27.24
CA PHE A 146 12.31 -3.99 26.81
C PHE A 146 13.51 -4.71 26.21
N GLN A 147 13.85 -5.86 26.80
CA GLN A 147 15.01 -6.65 26.38
C GLN A 147 14.65 -8.13 26.26
N GLN A 148 15.48 -8.86 25.51
CA GLN A 148 15.35 -10.32 25.47
C GLN A 148 15.80 -10.91 26.81
N ALA A 149 14.99 -11.78 27.41
CA ALA A 149 15.24 -12.42 28.68
C ALA A 149 16.61 -13.12 28.71
N LYS A 150 17.04 -13.71 27.58
CA LYS A 150 18.36 -14.34 27.45
C LYS A 150 19.53 -13.39 27.71
N ASN A 151 19.38 -12.10 27.37
CA ASN A 151 20.43 -11.10 27.57
C ASN A 151 20.56 -10.68 29.04
N LEU A 152 19.60 -11.06 29.88
CA LEU A 152 19.50 -10.68 31.29
C LEU A 152 19.74 -11.86 32.24
N ARG A 153 19.86 -13.10 31.72
CA ARG A 153 19.98 -14.29 32.57
C ARG A 153 21.27 -14.30 33.40
N ASP A 154 22.35 -13.74 32.86
CA ASP A 154 23.65 -13.62 33.54
C ASP A 154 23.76 -12.36 34.42
N ASP A 155 22.71 -11.52 34.46
CA ASP A 155 22.69 -10.32 35.29
C ASP A 155 22.48 -10.70 36.76
N SER A 156 23.42 -10.30 37.62
CA SER A 156 23.38 -10.59 39.06
C SER A 156 22.15 -10.02 39.76
N ARG A 157 21.49 -9.02 39.17
CA ARG A 157 20.24 -8.44 39.69
C ARG A 157 19.05 -9.40 39.60
N PHE A 158 19.08 -10.38 38.70
CA PHE A 158 17.95 -11.29 38.43
C PHE A 158 18.29 -12.76 38.66
N SER A 159 19.54 -13.10 38.98
CA SER A 159 20.02 -14.48 39.12
C SER A 159 19.30 -15.29 40.21
N ALA A 160 18.83 -14.63 41.27
CA ALA A 160 18.10 -15.27 42.36
C ALA A 160 16.57 -15.23 42.18
N LEU A 161 16.07 -14.70 41.06
CA LEU A 161 14.65 -14.48 40.84
C LEU A 161 13.95 -15.77 40.37
N PRO A 162 12.78 -16.13 40.94
CA PRO A 162 12.01 -17.28 40.47
C PRO A 162 11.64 -17.18 38.98
N ASP A 163 11.62 -18.31 38.28
CA ASP A 163 11.33 -18.38 36.83
C ASP A 163 9.93 -17.81 36.47
N GLU A 164 8.96 -17.88 37.39
CA GLU A 164 7.63 -17.31 37.24
C GLU A 164 7.66 -15.79 37.04
N CYS A 165 8.60 -15.10 37.70
CA CYS A 165 8.70 -13.63 37.61
C CYS A 165 9.05 -13.17 36.20
N TRP A 166 9.83 -13.97 35.47
CA TRP A 166 10.11 -13.72 34.06
C TRP A 166 8.85 -13.80 33.21
N LYS A 167 7.90 -14.70 33.53
CA LYS A 167 6.60 -14.78 32.85
C LYS A 167 5.74 -13.55 33.14
N PHE A 168 5.80 -13.00 34.35
CA PHE A 168 5.04 -11.81 34.72
C PHE A 168 5.55 -10.53 34.04
N ALA A 169 6.86 -10.46 33.76
CA ALA A 169 7.46 -9.34 33.03
C ALA A 169 7.38 -9.48 31.50
N GLN A 170 6.96 -10.64 30.99
CA GLN A 170 6.88 -10.90 29.55
C GLN A 170 5.78 -10.09 28.88
N ILE A 171 6.04 -9.68 27.65
CA ILE A 171 5.03 -9.09 26.77
C ILE A 171 4.43 -10.16 25.86
N THR A 172 3.12 -10.08 25.61
CA THR A 172 2.44 -10.88 24.59
C THR A 172 1.70 -9.95 23.61
N GLY A 173 1.58 -10.37 22.35
CA GLY A 173 0.81 -9.65 21.32
C GLY A 173 1.59 -9.20 20.08
N ARG A 174 0.94 -8.41 19.22
CA ARG A 174 1.55 -7.77 18.03
C ARG A 174 2.44 -6.63 18.50
N ILE A 175 3.76 -6.80 18.41
CA ILE A 175 4.74 -5.82 18.90
C ILE A 175 4.99 -4.71 17.87
N ILE A 176 5.30 -3.53 18.41
CA ILE A 176 5.70 -2.31 17.71
C ILE A 176 6.87 -2.61 16.77
N HIS A 177 6.74 -2.25 15.49
CA HIS A 177 7.86 -2.25 14.54
C HIS A 177 8.96 -1.30 15.04
N SER A 178 9.95 -1.85 15.74
CA SER A 178 11.21 -1.19 16.08
C SER A 178 12.29 -1.72 15.15
N THR A 179 13.09 -0.86 14.56
CA THR A 179 14.23 -1.24 13.69
C THR A 179 15.29 -2.07 14.43
N ALA A 180 15.26 -2.10 15.77
CA ALA A 180 16.16 -2.90 16.61
C ALA A 180 15.71 -4.37 16.78
N PHE A 181 14.48 -4.71 16.38
CA PHE A 181 13.96 -6.08 16.49
C PHE A 181 13.32 -6.48 15.16
N THR A 182 13.73 -7.61 14.60
CA THR A 182 13.08 -8.17 13.40
C THR A 182 11.57 -8.27 13.62
N PRO A 183 10.74 -8.07 12.57
CA PRO A 183 9.29 -8.13 12.72
C PRO A 183 8.93 -9.45 13.40
N ILE A 184 8.31 -9.35 14.57
CA ILE A 184 7.96 -10.48 15.44
C ILE A 184 6.74 -11.17 14.82
N THR A 185 7.01 -11.88 13.72
CA THR A 185 6.05 -12.64 12.92
C THR A 185 5.96 -14.09 13.39
N SER A 186 6.99 -14.60 14.09
CA SER A 186 6.96 -15.95 14.65
C SER A 186 6.21 -15.98 16.00
N ARG A 187 5.41 -17.02 16.19
CA ARG A 187 4.80 -17.34 17.49
C ARG A 187 5.86 -17.63 18.57
N ASP A 188 7.12 -17.88 18.17
CA ASP A 188 8.24 -18.26 19.04
C ASP A 188 8.97 -17.09 19.70
N THR A 189 9.16 -15.96 19.00
CA THR A 189 9.92 -14.81 19.54
C THR A 189 9.17 -13.99 20.59
N ARG A 190 7.84 -14.18 20.70
CA ARG A 190 6.99 -13.48 21.69
C ARG A 190 7.30 -13.89 23.14
N ARG A 191 7.85 -15.08 23.36
CA ARG A 191 8.04 -15.65 24.71
C ARG A 191 9.31 -15.18 25.42
N HIS A 192 10.03 -14.23 24.83
CA HIS A 192 11.38 -13.89 25.31
C HIS A 192 11.62 -12.40 25.53
N ILE A 193 10.68 -11.49 25.25
CA ILE A 193 10.88 -10.07 25.57
C ILE A 193 10.23 -9.76 26.91
N VAL A 194 11.01 -9.18 27.81
CA VAL A 194 10.58 -8.76 29.14
C VAL A 194 10.68 -7.24 29.29
N ASN A 195 9.78 -6.67 30.06
CA ASN A 195 9.88 -5.29 30.53
C ASN A 195 10.83 -5.22 31.72
N LEU A 196 11.91 -4.45 31.58
CA LEU A 196 12.94 -4.30 32.60
C LEU A 196 12.40 -3.67 33.87
N ASP A 197 11.57 -2.64 33.76
CA ASP A 197 11.07 -1.91 34.94
C ASP A 197 10.21 -2.83 35.83
N ILE A 198 9.41 -3.72 35.23
CA ILE A 198 8.65 -4.73 35.96
C ILE A 198 9.58 -5.77 36.57
N LEU A 199 10.60 -6.22 35.84
CA LEU A 199 11.53 -7.22 36.33
C LEU A 199 12.38 -6.71 37.50
N GLU A 200 12.84 -5.46 37.43
CA GLU A 200 13.55 -4.75 38.50
C GLU A 200 12.66 -4.64 39.74
N LYS A 201 11.41 -4.20 39.57
CA LYS A 201 10.45 -4.15 40.68
C LYS A 201 10.22 -5.53 41.33
N LEU A 202 10.06 -6.59 40.53
CA LEU A 202 9.89 -7.95 41.04
C LEU A 202 11.14 -8.44 41.79
N SER A 203 12.34 -8.05 41.35
CA SER A 203 13.59 -8.36 42.04
C SER A 203 13.71 -7.66 43.38
N GLU A 204 13.35 -6.38 43.44
CA GLU A 204 13.30 -5.62 44.69
C GLU A 204 12.31 -6.24 45.68
N GLU A 205 11.09 -6.56 45.25
CA GLU A 205 10.08 -7.21 46.09
C GLU A 205 10.54 -8.60 46.57
N HIS A 206 11.14 -9.39 45.67
CA HIS A 206 11.69 -10.70 46.00
C HIS A 206 12.81 -10.60 47.05
N ALA A 207 13.67 -9.59 46.97
CA ALA A 207 14.76 -9.39 47.92
C ALA A 207 14.27 -9.24 49.37
N PHE A 208 13.09 -8.67 49.59
CA PHE A 208 12.49 -8.56 50.92
C PHE A 208 12.01 -9.92 51.44
N VAL A 209 11.41 -10.77 50.62
CA VAL A 209 10.85 -12.07 51.04
C VAL A 209 11.85 -13.23 50.96
N LYS A 210 13.01 -13.00 50.33
CA LYS A 210 14.06 -14.01 50.15
C LYS A 210 14.47 -14.64 51.48
N GLY A 211 14.57 -15.96 51.50
CA GLY A 211 14.95 -16.73 52.69
C GLY A 211 13.80 -17.01 53.67
N ARG A 212 12.58 -16.54 53.37
CA ARG A 212 11.36 -16.81 54.16
C ARG A 212 10.36 -17.61 53.30
N PRO A 213 10.35 -18.95 53.38
CA PRO A 213 9.57 -19.79 52.45
C PRO A 213 8.08 -19.45 52.38
N THR A 214 7.44 -19.24 53.54
CA THR A 214 6.01 -18.90 53.60
C THR A 214 5.70 -17.53 53.00
N ASP A 215 6.55 -16.53 53.25
CA ASP A 215 6.37 -15.18 52.71
C ASP A 215 6.62 -15.15 51.20
N LEU A 216 7.61 -15.92 50.73
CA LEU A 216 7.91 -16.10 49.31
C LEU A 216 6.71 -16.73 48.57
N GLU A 217 6.14 -17.81 49.11
CA GLU A 217 5.00 -18.50 48.50
C GLU A 217 3.75 -17.59 48.45
N ASN A 218 3.48 -16.87 49.53
CA ASN A 218 2.37 -15.91 49.60
C ASN A 218 2.55 -14.77 48.60
N TRP A 219 3.76 -14.22 48.47
CA TRP A 219 4.07 -13.18 47.50
C TRP A 219 3.97 -13.68 46.06
N LEU A 220 4.50 -14.87 45.75
CA LEU A 220 4.39 -15.49 44.41
C LEU A 220 2.93 -15.75 44.05
N THR A 221 2.14 -16.31 44.98
CA THR A 221 0.72 -16.58 44.76
C THR A 221 -0.05 -15.29 44.50
N LYS A 222 0.17 -14.25 45.30
CA LYS A 222 -0.47 -12.95 45.10
C LYS A 222 -0.09 -12.33 43.75
N THR A 223 1.20 -12.30 43.43
CA THR A 223 1.71 -11.74 42.17
C THR A 223 1.14 -12.48 40.96
N ARG A 224 1.03 -13.81 41.04
CA ARG A 224 0.38 -14.63 40.01
C ARG A 224 -1.09 -14.26 39.82
N LEU A 225 -1.86 -14.17 40.90
CA LEU A 225 -3.27 -13.81 40.85
C LEU A 225 -3.48 -12.41 40.26
N ASP A 226 -2.65 -11.43 40.67
CA ASP A 226 -2.70 -10.06 40.14
C ASP A 226 -2.35 -10.02 38.64
N HIS A 227 -1.35 -10.80 38.22
CA HIS A 227 -0.96 -10.92 36.81
C HIS A 227 -2.06 -11.58 35.97
N GLU A 228 -2.63 -12.70 36.42
CA GLU A 228 -3.71 -13.41 35.72
C GLU A 228 -4.99 -12.56 35.62
N ALA A 229 -5.37 -11.88 36.70
CA ALA A 229 -6.50 -10.96 36.71
C ALA A 229 -6.31 -9.82 35.71
N TRP A 230 -5.09 -9.26 35.64
CA TRP A 230 -4.77 -8.24 34.66
C TRP A 230 -4.73 -8.77 33.22
N ALA A 231 -4.15 -9.95 32.99
CA ALA A 231 -4.08 -10.55 31.66
C ALA A 231 -5.48 -10.74 31.06
N LYS A 232 -6.44 -11.23 31.85
CA LYS A 232 -7.84 -11.36 31.45
C LYS A 232 -8.50 -10.00 31.15
N ALA A 233 -8.26 -9.00 31.98
CA ALA A 233 -8.77 -7.65 31.74
C ALA A 233 -8.17 -7.04 30.47
N ALA A 234 -6.85 -7.16 30.30
CA ALA A 234 -6.10 -6.71 29.13
C ALA A 234 -6.63 -7.31 27.82
N GLU A 235 -6.91 -8.62 27.80
CA GLU A 235 -7.51 -9.29 26.63
C GLU A 235 -8.88 -8.68 26.28
N THR A 236 -9.73 -8.48 27.29
CA THR A 236 -11.07 -7.90 27.10
C THR A 236 -10.99 -6.47 26.54
N ILE A 237 -10.12 -5.62 27.10
CA ILE A 237 -9.95 -4.23 26.67
C ILE A 237 -9.30 -4.15 25.29
N ALA A 238 -8.31 -5.01 25.00
CA ALA A 238 -7.68 -5.10 23.69
C ALA A 238 -8.69 -5.53 22.62
N GLY A 239 -9.57 -6.49 22.93
CA GLY A 239 -10.68 -6.90 22.07
C GLY A 239 -11.64 -5.75 21.79
N TRP A 240 -12.05 -5.00 22.82
CA TRP A 240 -12.85 -3.79 22.65
C TRP A 240 -12.16 -2.75 21.73
N GLN A 241 -10.87 -2.45 21.95
CA GLN A 241 -10.13 -1.49 21.13
C GLN A 241 -10.05 -1.95 19.66
N HIS A 242 -9.87 -3.25 19.43
CA HIS A 242 -9.89 -3.84 18.10
C HIS A 242 -11.25 -3.67 17.42
N ASN A 243 -12.34 -3.99 18.13
CA ASN A 243 -13.71 -3.86 17.62
C ASN A 243 -14.05 -2.40 17.29
N GLN A 244 -13.64 -1.44 18.13
CA GLN A 244 -13.82 -0.01 17.84
C GLN A 244 -13.05 0.44 16.60
N ALA A 245 -11.82 -0.06 16.40
CA ALA A 245 -11.06 0.22 15.19
C ALA A 245 -11.72 -0.39 13.93
N GLN A 246 -12.30 -1.59 14.04
CA GLN A 246 -13.07 -2.22 12.97
C GLN A 246 -14.36 -1.45 12.65
N LYS A 247 -15.17 -1.10 13.66
CA LYS A 247 -16.38 -0.26 13.51
C LYS A 247 -16.04 1.02 12.72
N ARG A 248 -14.99 1.74 13.16
CA ARG A 248 -14.52 2.95 12.46
C ARG A 248 -14.04 2.68 11.03
N SER A 249 -13.37 1.56 10.77
CA SER A 249 -12.95 1.21 9.41
C SER A 249 -14.16 0.99 8.51
N LEU A 250 -15.16 0.23 8.99
CA LEU A 250 -16.41 -0.04 8.29
C LEU A 250 -17.18 1.25 8.01
N GLU A 251 -17.25 2.18 8.96
CA GLU A 251 -17.86 3.50 8.75
C GLU A 251 -17.17 4.30 7.64
N LEU A 252 -15.84 4.31 7.64
CA LEU A 252 -15.06 4.98 6.59
C LEU A 252 -15.25 4.31 5.22
N ASP A 253 -15.31 2.98 5.18
CA ASP A 253 -15.56 2.23 3.95
C ASP A 253 -16.98 2.45 3.43
N ALA A 254 -17.98 2.48 4.31
CA ALA A 254 -19.35 2.83 3.96
C ALA A 254 -19.45 4.27 3.40
N ALA A 255 -18.73 5.23 3.99
CA ALA A 255 -18.68 6.60 3.47
C ALA A 255 -17.99 6.68 2.09
N ARG A 256 -16.92 5.91 1.86
CA ARG A 256 -16.29 5.79 0.54
C ARG A 256 -17.24 5.18 -0.48
N GLN A 257 -17.99 4.14 -0.09
CA GLN A 257 -18.96 3.48 -0.96
C GLN A 257 -20.09 4.43 -1.35
N ARG A 258 -20.70 5.12 -0.39
CA ARG A 258 -21.74 6.13 -0.68
C ARG A 258 -21.24 7.23 -1.63
N ARG A 259 -20.00 7.68 -1.42
CA ARG A 259 -19.34 8.65 -2.31
C ARG A 259 -19.16 8.08 -3.72
N PHE A 260 -18.65 6.86 -3.83
CA PHE A 260 -18.47 6.16 -5.10
C PHE A 260 -19.81 6.03 -5.84
N ASP A 261 -20.87 5.58 -5.18
CA ASP A 261 -22.20 5.42 -5.76
C ASP A 261 -22.77 6.76 -6.23
N ALA A 262 -22.56 7.85 -5.47
CA ALA A 262 -22.96 9.19 -5.88
C ALA A 262 -22.20 9.66 -7.14
N ILE A 263 -20.89 9.40 -7.23
CA ILE A 263 -20.09 9.74 -8.40
C ILE A 263 -20.55 8.95 -9.63
N ILE A 264 -20.81 7.64 -9.49
CA ILE A 264 -21.33 6.81 -10.58
C ILE A 264 -22.68 7.36 -11.08
N ARG A 265 -23.61 7.69 -10.16
CA ARG A 265 -24.90 8.26 -10.55
C ARG A 265 -24.75 9.57 -11.33
N ASN A 266 -23.85 10.46 -10.88
CA ASN A 266 -23.64 11.72 -11.57
C ASN A 266 -22.95 11.53 -12.93
N LEU A 267 -21.99 10.61 -13.05
CA LEU A 267 -21.36 10.26 -14.33
C LEU A 267 -22.36 9.64 -15.31
N ASN A 268 -23.26 8.78 -14.84
CA ASN A 268 -24.35 8.26 -15.66
C ASN A 268 -25.25 9.39 -16.17
N ALA A 269 -25.55 10.39 -15.33
CA ALA A 269 -26.36 11.54 -15.71
C ALA A 269 -25.66 12.46 -16.75
N THR A 270 -24.32 12.45 -16.81
CA THR A 270 -23.54 13.19 -17.81
C THR A 270 -23.22 12.39 -19.06
N GLY A 271 -23.81 11.20 -19.22
CA GLY A 271 -23.73 10.40 -20.46
C GLY A 271 -22.67 9.29 -20.47
N TRP A 272 -21.96 9.06 -19.36
CA TRP A 272 -20.88 8.07 -19.28
C TRP A 272 -21.34 6.65 -18.93
N LYS A 273 -22.62 6.34 -19.12
CA LYS A 273 -23.21 5.07 -18.69
C LYS A 273 -22.56 3.87 -19.38
N ASP A 274 -22.46 3.93 -20.72
CA ASP A 274 -21.94 2.81 -21.51
C ASP A 274 -20.44 2.58 -21.24
N ASP A 275 -19.65 3.65 -21.08
CA ASP A 275 -18.23 3.53 -20.69
C ASP A 275 -18.08 2.90 -19.30
N LEU A 276 -18.95 3.26 -18.34
CA LEU A 276 -18.93 2.71 -16.99
C LEU A 276 -19.30 1.22 -16.96
N GLU A 277 -20.19 0.77 -17.84
CA GLU A 277 -20.55 -0.65 -17.98
C GLU A 277 -19.42 -1.49 -18.60
N ASN A 278 -18.62 -0.90 -19.49
CA ASN A 278 -17.54 -1.58 -20.22
C ASN A 278 -16.16 -1.45 -19.58
N MET A 279 -15.98 -0.62 -18.55
CA MET A 279 -14.69 -0.43 -17.88
C MET A 279 -14.56 -1.20 -16.56
N ASP A 280 -13.32 -1.48 -16.14
CA ASP A 280 -13.03 -1.93 -14.77
C ASP A 280 -13.28 -0.80 -13.75
N LEU A 281 -14.40 -0.89 -13.04
CA LEU A 281 -14.79 0.07 -12.00
C LEU A 281 -13.77 0.19 -10.85
N ASN A 282 -12.84 -0.77 -10.68
CA ASN A 282 -11.76 -0.63 -9.70
C ASN A 282 -10.76 0.47 -10.05
N LEU A 283 -10.66 0.87 -11.31
CA LEU A 283 -9.89 2.05 -11.72
C LEU A 283 -10.48 3.32 -11.08
N LEU A 284 -11.80 3.47 -11.18
CA LEU A 284 -12.51 4.61 -10.59
C LEU A 284 -12.51 4.54 -9.05
N ARG A 285 -12.74 3.36 -8.47
CA ARG A 285 -12.75 3.16 -7.00
C ARG A 285 -11.43 3.57 -6.33
N ARG A 286 -10.31 3.37 -7.02
CA ARG A 286 -8.96 3.74 -6.52
C ARG A 286 -8.60 5.20 -6.77
N HIS A 287 -9.38 5.93 -7.56
CA HIS A 287 -9.12 7.33 -7.86
C HIS A 287 -9.12 8.20 -6.59
N GLU A 288 -8.17 9.12 -6.48
CA GLU A 288 -7.94 9.93 -5.28
C GLU A 288 -9.16 10.78 -4.86
N LEU A 289 -9.89 11.35 -5.84
CA LEU A 289 -11.10 12.14 -5.60
C LEU A 289 -12.32 11.30 -5.21
N VAL A 290 -12.24 9.98 -5.39
CA VAL A 290 -13.31 9.00 -5.14
C VAL A 290 -13.10 8.30 -3.80
N ARG A 291 -11.86 7.93 -3.44
CA ARG A 291 -11.53 7.18 -2.21
C ARG A 291 -11.61 8.00 -0.90
N ILE A 292 -12.09 9.24 -0.97
CA ILE A 292 -12.24 10.13 0.19
C ILE A 292 -13.42 9.64 1.03
N PRO A 293 -13.24 9.36 2.34
CA PRO A 293 -14.32 8.88 3.21
C PRO A 293 -15.21 10.03 3.67
N ARG A 294 -15.87 10.71 2.72
CA ARG A 294 -16.81 11.81 2.95
C ARG A 294 -17.88 11.81 1.88
N ASP A 295 -19.12 12.03 2.28
CA ASP A 295 -20.23 12.09 1.35
C ASP A 295 -20.02 13.18 0.28
N LEU A 296 -20.51 12.92 -0.92
CA LEU A 296 -20.45 13.87 -2.02
C LEU A 296 -21.59 14.88 -1.89
N THR A 297 -21.25 16.16 -1.82
CA THR A 297 -22.23 17.25 -1.88
C THR A 297 -22.22 17.88 -3.27
N GLU A 298 -23.31 18.53 -3.64
CA GLU A 298 -23.48 19.16 -4.95
C GLU A 298 -22.35 20.17 -5.26
N ARG A 299 -22.01 21.03 -4.30
CA ARG A 299 -20.91 21.99 -4.43
C ARG A 299 -19.55 21.31 -4.65
N VAL A 300 -19.34 20.16 -4.02
CA VAL A 300 -18.09 19.39 -4.21
C VAL A 300 -18.10 18.70 -5.56
N TRP A 301 -19.26 18.20 -6.02
CA TRP A 301 -19.41 17.60 -7.34
C TRP A 301 -19.03 18.58 -8.44
N MET A 302 -19.61 19.78 -8.48
CA MET A 302 -19.30 20.81 -9.49
C MET A 302 -17.79 21.10 -9.64
N ARG A 303 -17.03 20.98 -8.54
CA ARG A 303 -15.57 21.20 -8.55
C ARG A 303 -14.79 19.99 -9.06
N ILE A 304 -15.25 18.76 -8.82
CA ILE A 304 -14.54 17.54 -9.22
C ILE A 304 -15.00 16.99 -10.57
N GLU A 305 -16.20 17.35 -11.01
CA GLU A 305 -16.83 16.87 -12.25
C GLU A 305 -15.91 17.03 -13.47
N PRO A 306 -15.31 18.21 -13.76
CA PRO A 306 -14.42 18.33 -14.91
C PRO A 306 -13.22 17.37 -14.85
N LYS A 307 -12.70 17.09 -13.66
CA LYS A 307 -11.59 16.15 -13.45
C LYS A 307 -12.03 14.70 -13.62
N MET A 308 -13.29 14.38 -13.29
CA MET A 308 -13.84 13.04 -13.50
C MET A 308 -14.12 12.81 -14.97
N ILE A 309 -14.64 13.80 -15.69
CA ILE A 309 -14.84 13.73 -17.14
C ILE A 309 -13.51 13.51 -17.85
N ASP A 310 -12.50 14.32 -17.56
CA ASP A 310 -11.14 14.17 -18.10
C ASP A 310 -10.51 12.81 -17.75
N PHE A 311 -10.79 12.26 -16.57
CA PHE A 311 -10.42 10.89 -16.22
C PHE A 311 -11.14 9.85 -17.09
N MET A 312 -12.46 9.98 -17.27
CA MET A 312 -13.25 9.07 -18.09
C MET A 312 -12.83 9.11 -19.56
N GLU A 313 -12.54 10.29 -20.11
CA GLU A 313 -12.02 10.45 -21.48
C GLU A 313 -10.69 9.73 -21.69
N ARG A 314 -9.76 9.84 -20.73
CA ARG A 314 -8.48 9.12 -20.78
C ARG A 314 -8.67 7.61 -20.71
N VAL A 315 -9.50 7.14 -19.79
CA VAL A 315 -9.78 5.69 -19.64
C VAL A 315 -10.44 5.16 -20.91
N GLY A 316 -11.48 5.83 -21.40
CA GLY A 316 -12.17 5.46 -22.63
C GLY A 316 -11.24 5.46 -23.84
N SER A 317 -10.35 6.45 -23.98
CA SER A 317 -9.39 6.51 -25.09
C SER A 317 -8.41 5.34 -25.07
N ARG A 318 -7.91 4.97 -23.88
CA ARG A 318 -7.06 3.81 -23.70
C ARG A 318 -7.80 2.51 -24.04
N LEU A 319 -9.02 2.32 -23.55
CA LEU A 319 -9.82 1.12 -23.83
C LEU A 319 -10.16 0.99 -25.33
N ARG A 320 -10.49 2.10 -25.99
CA ARG A 320 -10.70 2.13 -27.45
C ARG A 320 -9.44 1.74 -28.22
N GLU A 321 -8.28 2.21 -27.79
CA GLU A 321 -7.01 1.83 -28.42
C GLU A 321 -6.65 0.37 -28.17
N GLU A 322 -6.82 -0.13 -26.95
CA GLU A 322 -6.64 -1.56 -26.62
C GLU A 322 -7.55 -2.45 -27.48
N TYR A 323 -8.84 -2.07 -27.62
CA TYR A 323 -9.80 -2.76 -28.47
C TYR A 323 -9.43 -2.69 -29.96
N ARG A 324 -9.05 -1.51 -30.47
CA ARG A 324 -8.57 -1.33 -31.85
C ARG A 324 -7.40 -2.27 -32.14
N LEU A 325 -6.42 -2.32 -31.24
CA LEU A 325 -5.24 -3.15 -31.42
C LEU A 325 -5.57 -4.65 -31.36
N ASP A 326 -6.51 -5.08 -30.50
CA ASP A 326 -7.00 -6.47 -30.48
C ASP A 326 -7.66 -6.85 -31.82
N GLN A 327 -8.48 -5.95 -32.39
CA GLN A 327 -9.08 -6.18 -33.71
C GLN A 327 -8.03 -6.27 -34.82
N ILE A 328 -6.98 -5.44 -34.78
CA ILE A 328 -5.84 -5.55 -35.71
C ILE A 328 -5.16 -6.92 -35.57
N THR A 329 -4.89 -7.38 -34.35
CA THR A 329 -4.31 -8.71 -34.10
C THR A 329 -5.21 -9.82 -34.66
N ARG A 330 -6.53 -9.74 -34.49
CA ARG A 330 -7.48 -10.70 -35.09
C ARG A 330 -7.45 -10.68 -36.62
N ARG A 331 -7.44 -9.50 -37.23
CA ARG A 331 -7.36 -9.33 -38.70
C ARG A 331 -6.04 -9.84 -39.26
N ARG A 332 -4.93 -9.70 -38.54
CA ARG A 332 -3.63 -10.29 -38.91
C ARG A 332 -3.68 -11.82 -38.92
N ARG A 333 -4.37 -12.45 -37.96
CA ARG A 333 -4.60 -13.90 -37.97
C ARG A 333 -5.43 -14.34 -39.17
N LEU A 334 -6.50 -13.62 -39.50
CA LEU A 334 -7.29 -13.86 -40.71
C LEU A 334 -6.45 -13.69 -41.98
N PHE A 335 -5.58 -12.68 -42.03
CA PHE A 335 -4.67 -12.49 -43.16
C PHE A 335 -3.69 -13.66 -43.31
N SER A 336 -3.14 -14.20 -42.22
CA SER A 336 -2.32 -15.41 -42.28
C SER A 336 -3.08 -16.61 -42.87
N GLN A 337 -4.37 -16.75 -42.52
CA GLN A 337 -5.23 -17.80 -43.09
C GLN A 337 -5.46 -17.57 -44.59
N TYR A 338 -5.81 -16.34 -44.99
CA TYR A 338 -5.97 -15.96 -46.40
C TYR A 338 -4.71 -16.24 -47.22
N VAL A 339 -3.52 -15.91 -46.70
CA VAL A 339 -2.25 -16.21 -47.37
C VAL A 339 -2.09 -17.73 -47.52
N THR A 340 -2.40 -18.51 -46.49
CA THR A 340 -2.39 -19.98 -46.52
C THR A 340 -3.35 -20.56 -47.57
N GLU A 341 -4.52 -19.96 -47.77
CA GLU A 341 -5.44 -20.38 -48.84
C GLU A 341 -4.88 -20.03 -50.23
N CYS A 342 -4.26 -18.85 -50.39
CA CYS A 342 -3.58 -18.49 -51.63
C CYS A 342 -2.42 -19.45 -51.97
N HIS A 343 -1.78 -20.04 -50.95
CA HIS A 343 -0.73 -21.03 -51.13
C HIS A 343 -1.19 -22.29 -51.87
N THR A 344 -2.48 -22.61 -51.80
CA THR A 344 -3.04 -23.74 -52.55
C THR A 344 -3.03 -23.51 -54.06
N TYR A 345 -3.04 -22.23 -54.48
CA TYR A 345 -3.02 -21.83 -55.89
C TYR A 345 -1.61 -21.48 -56.38
N TYR A 346 -0.75 -20.97 -55.50
CA TYR A 346 0.60 -20.50 -55.83
C TYR A 346 1.55 -20.80 -54.66
N ALA A 347 2.71 -21.42 -54.89
CA ALA A 347 3.74 -21.50 -53.85
C ALA A 347 4.27 -20.07 -53.57
N ILE A 348 3.85 -19.42 -52.47
CA ILE A 348 4.19 -18.03 -52.12
C ILE A 348 5.30 -17.98 -51.05
N PRO A 349 6.56 -17.80 -51.39
CA PRO A 349 7.59 -17.92 -50.38
C PRO A 349 8.04 -16.58 -49.75
N ALA A 350 7.08 -15.67 -49.49
CA ALA A 350 7.35 -14.37 -48.87
C ALA A 350 6.92 -14.33 -47.38
N PRO A 351 7.59 -13.55 -46.52
CA PRO A 351 7.16 -13.35 -45.13
C PRO A 351 5.79 -12.68 -45.06
N ILE A 352 4.87 -13.28 -44.30
CA ILE A 352 3.50 -12.79 -44.14
C ILE A 352 3.50 -11.42 -43.48
N SER A 353 4.44 -11.20 -42.53
CA SER A 353 4.65 -9.91 -41.86
C SER A 353 4.86 -8.76 -42.86
N GLU A 354 5.68 -8.97 -43.90
CA GLU A 354 5.99 -7.94 -44.90
C GLU A 354 4.88 -7.80 -45.95
N LEU A 355 4.23 -8.92 -46.32
CA LEU A 355 3.06 -8.90 -47.20
C LEU A 355 1.89 -8.13 -46.58
N SER A 356 1.70 -8.22 -45.26
CA SER A 356 0.65 -7.49 -44.54
C SER A 356 0.77 -5.98 -44.64
N GLN A 357 1.96 -5.47 -44.98
CA GLN A 357 2.25 -4.05 -45.09
C GLN A 357 2.08 -3.50 -46.52
N LEU A 358 1.75 -4.37 -47.48
CA LEU A 358 1.44 -3.97 -48.86
C LEU A 358 -0.03 -3.56 -48.98
N GLU A 359 -0.31 -2.60 -49.84
CA GLU A 359 -1.69 -2.28 -50.21
C GLU A 359 -2.27 -3.33 -51.17
N PRO A 360 -3.56 -3.69 -51.04
CA PRO A 360 -4.57 -3.11 -50.13
C PRO A 360 -4.62 -3.75 -48.73
N PHE A 361 -3.79 -4.76 -48.43
CA PHE A 361 -3.88 -5.55 -47.19
C PHE A 361 -3.68 -4.70 -45.94
N LYS A 362 -2.71 -3.78 -45.97
CA LYS A 362 -2.45 -2.88 -44.85
C LYS A 362 -3.68 -2.05 -44.50
N SER A 363 -4.33 -1.45 -45.49
CA SER A 363 -5.57 -0.69 -45.28
C SER A 363 -6.68 -1.55 -44.70
N ILE A 364 -6.88 -2.77 -45.23
CA ILE A 364 -7.90 -3.70 -44.74
C ILE A 364 -7.66 -4.08 -43.27
N ILE A 365 -6.41 -4.35 -42.89
CA ILE A 365 -6.05 -4.78 -41.55
C ILE A 365 -6.10 -3.60 -40.56
N GLU A 366 -5.47 -2.48 -40.88
CA GLU A 366 -5.13 -1.42 -39.91
C GLU A 366 -6.02 -0.18 -39.99
N SER A 367 -6.65 0.06 -41.14
CA SER A 367 -7.42 1.28 -41.43
C SER A 367 -8.92 1.04 -41.50
N SER A 368 -9.39 -0.20 -41.65
CA SER A 368 -10.83 -0.51 -41.62
C SER A 368 -11.44 -0.15 -40.25
N PRO A 369 -12.64 0.46 -40.21
CA PRO A 369 -13.37 0.75 -38.98
C PRO A 369 -13.46 -0.46 -38.06
N VAL A 370 -13.32 -0.26 -36.75
CA VAL A 370 -13.21 -1.35 -35.77
C VAL A 370 -14.48 -2.23 -35.72
N ASP A 371 -15.64 -1.64 -35.99
CA ASP A 371 -16.95 -2.34 -36.00
C ASP A 371 -17.24 -3.05 -37.33
N GLN A 372 -16.40 -2.86 -38.35
CA GLN A 372 -16.56 -3.57 -39.61
C GLN A 372 -16.14 -5.03 -39.46
N VAL A 373 -17.06 -5.94 -39.78
CA VAL A 373 -16.78 -7.38 -39.87
C VAL A 373 -15.89 -7.63 -41.09
N ILE A 374 -14.68 -8.14 -40.84
CA ILE A 374 -13.72 -8.55 -41.87
C ILE A 374 -13.70 -10.08 -41.90
N SER A 375 -13.93 -10.65 -43.09
CA SER A 375 -13.83 -12.08 -43.38
C SER A 375 -12.74 -12.35 -44.41
N LEU A 376 -12.52 -13.62 -44.77
CA LEU A 376 -11.58 -14.00 -45.83
C LEU A 376 -11.95 -13.36 -47.18
N ASP A 377 -13.25 -13.25 -47.48
CA ASP A 377 -13.75 -12.61 -48.71
C ASP A 377 -13.52 -11.10 -48.77
N SER A 378 -13.14 -10.49 -47.64
CA SER A 378 -12.79 -9.06 -47.60
C SER A 378 -11.41 -8.79 -48.20
N PHE A 379 -10.58 -9.82 -48.35
CA PHE A 379 -9.30 -9.70 -49.04
C PHE A 379 -9.47 -9.85 -50.56
N PRO A 380 -8.62 -9.19 -51.37
CA PRO A 380 -8.63 -9.32 -52.83
C PRO A 380 -8.56 -10.78 -53.31
N SER A 381 -8.82 -11.00 -54.60
CA SER A 381 -8.69 -12.34 -55.17
C SER A 381 -7.24 -12.86 -55.08
N PRO A 382 -7.01 -14.18 -55.00
CA PRO A 382 -5.67 -14.77 -54.97
C PRO A 382 -4.76 -14.34 -56.15
N HIS A 383 -5.34 -13.93 -57.28
CA HIS A 383 -4.58 -13.40 -58.42
C HIS A 383 -3.89 -12.06 -58.09
N VAL A 384 -4.53 -11.18 -57.32
CA VAL A 384 -3.93 -9.91 -56.89
C VAL A 384 -2.77 -10.19 -55.93
N MET A 385 -2.93 -11.18 -55.04
CA MET A 385 -1.85 -11.63 -54.16
C MET A 385 -0.62 -12.11 -54.94
N TYR A 386 -0.84 -12.89 -56.01
CA TYR A 386 0.23 -13.35 -56.89
C TYR A 386 0.98 -12.18 -57.55
N GLN A 387 0.28 -11.20 -58.10
CA GLN A 387 0.91 -10.02 -58.72
C GLN A 387 1.76 -9.23 -57.72
N LEU A 388 1.25 -9.02 -56.50
CA LEU A 388 1.98 -8.33 -55.43
C LEU A 388 3.20 -9.14 -54.99
N PHE A 389 3.09 -10.47 -54.93
CA PHE A 389 4.23 -11.34 -54.67
C PHE A 389 5.31 -11.22 -55.75
N CYS A 390 4.96 -11.28 -57.05
CA CYS A 390 5.93 -11.10 -58.13
C CYS A 390 6.69 -9.77 -58.01
N ARG A 391 5.97 -8.71 -57.63
CA ARG A 391 6.57 -7.40 -57.37
C ARG A 391 7.53 -7.44 -56.17
N TRP A 392 7.11 -8.06 -55.06
CA TRP A 392 7.95 -8.23 -53.88
C TRP A 392 9.22 -9.02 -54.21
N GLN A 393 9.09 -10.14 -54.95
CA GLN A 393 10.21 -10.99 -55.33
C GLN A 393 11.20 -10.21 -56.19
N LYS A 394 10.73 -9.46 -57.20
CA LYS A 394 11.58 -8.59 -58.02
C LYS A 394 12.34 -7.58 -57.16
N GLN A 395 11.69 -6.98 -56.17
CA GLN A 395 12.32 -6.05 -55.24
C GLN A 395 13.38 -6.73 -54.37
N ARG A 396 13.11 -7.92 -53.83
CA ARG A 396 14.08 -8.64 -52.99
C ARG A 396 15.25 -9.20 -53.79
N LYS A 397 15.03 -9.62 -55.04
CA LYS A 397 16.12 -9.96 -55.97
C LYS A 397 17.07 -8.77 -56.14
N HIS A 398 16.55 -7.54 -56.27
CA HIS A 398 17.41 -6.35 -56.29
C HIS A 398 18.21 -6.17 -55.00
N ASN A 399 17.61 -6.40 -53.82
CA ASN A 399 18.34 -6.34 -52.55
C ASN A 399 19.44 -7.42 -52.44
N LEU A 400 19.18 -8.63 -52.95
CA LEU A 400 20.21 -9.68 -53.02
C LEU A 400 21.36 -9.28 -53.96
N VAL A 401 21.10 -8.59 -55.07
CA VAL A 401 22.16 -8.03 -55.94
C VAL A 401 23.03 -7.05 -55.15
N GLN A 402 22.41 -6.18 -54.32
CA GLN A 402 23.18 -5.26 -53.46
C GLN A 402 24.02 -5.99 -52.40
N ILE A 403 23.53 -7.11 -51.86
CA ILE A 403 24.31 -7.97 -50.93
C ILE A 403 25.46 -8.63 -51.69
N MET A 404 25.21 -9.15 -52.89
CA MET A 404 26.20 -9.77 -53.76
C MET A 404 27.32 -8.78 -54.14
N GLN A 405 26.98 -7.53 -54.47
CA GLN A 405 27.93 -6.47 -54.81
C GLN A 405 28.83 -6.03 -53.64
N LYS A 406 28.47 -6.36 -52.39
CA LYS A 406 29.34 -6.12 -51.22
C LYS A 406 30.37 -7.24 -51.01
N SER A 407 30.25 -8.35 -51.73
CA SER A 407 31.21 -9.45 -51.65
C SER A 407 32.53 -9.07 -52.34
N ALA A 408 33.65 -9.37 -51.69
CA ALA A 408 34.99 -9.14 -52.26
C ALA A 408 35.27 -10.01 -53.50
N LEU A 409 34.51 -11.10 -53.68
CA LEU A 409 34.66 -12.07 -54.76
C LEU A 409 33.90 -11.70 -56.05
N VAL A 410 33.06 -10.67 -55.99
CA VAL A 410 32.20 -10.27 -57.11
C VAL A 410 32.77 -9.00 -57.74
N PRO A 411 33.16 -9.02 -59.03
CA PRO A 411 33.66 -7.83 -59.71
C PRO A 411 32.63 -6.68 -59.68
N TRP A 412 33.10 -5.44 -59.52
CA TRP A 412 32.25 -4.24 -59.34
C TRP A 412 31.25 -3.97 -60.49
N TYR A 413 31.46 -4.58 -61.67
CA TYR A 413 30.59 -4.47 -62.84
C TYR A 413 29.49 -5.54 -62.92
N VAL A 414 29.41 -6.46 -61.95
CA VAL A 414 28.38 -7.50 -61.90
C VAL A 414 27.05 -6.91 -61.43
N GLY A 415 25.99 -7.23 -62.17
CA GLY A 415 24.65 -6.65 -62.00
C GLY A 415 23.54 -7.69 -61.83
N ALA A 416 22.31 -7.26 -62.13
CA ALA A 416 21.11 -8.09 -61.97
C ALA A 416 21.07 -9.42 -62.77
N PRO A 417 21.72 -9.59 -63.94
CA PRO A 417 21.68 -10.86 -64.67
C PRO A 417 22.38 -12.01 -63.94
N GLN A 418 23.47 -11.71 -63.22
CA GLN A 418 24.33 -12.72 -62.63
C GLN A 418 23.74 -13.38 -61.39
N ILE A 419 22.72 -12.77 -60.77
CA ILE A 419 22.07 -13.35 -59.59
C ILE A 419 21.42 -14.71 -59.87
N ASN A 420 21.00 -14.98 -61.11
CA ASN A 420 20.36 -16.24 -61.49
C ASN A 420 21.37 -17.29 -62.01
N LEU A 421 22.69 -17.06 -61.89
CA LEU A 421 23.70 -18.04 -62.29
C LEU A 421 23.79 -19.16 -61.25
N ALA A 422 24.03 -20.38 -61.73
CA ALA A 422 24.25 -21.55 -60.86
C ALA A 422 25.51 -21.44 -59.97
N THR A 423 26.34 -20.42 -60.20
CA THR A 423 27.55 -20.12 -59.44
C THR A 423 27.35 -19.07 -58.36
N THR A 424 26.12 -18.56 -58.17
CA THR A 424 25.84 -17.50 -57.18
C THR A 424 25.20 -18.09 -55.93
N PHE A 425 25.93 -18.02 -54.81
CA PHE A 425 25.48 -18.51 -53.52
C PHE A 425 25.43 -17.39 -52.47
N PHE A 426 24.58 -17.59 -51.47
CA PHE A 426 24.43 -16.73 -50.31
C PHE A 426 24.63 -17.55 -49.04
N TYR A 427 25.04 -16.89 -47.97
CA TYR A 427 25.16 -17.51 -46.66
C TYR A 427 24.22 -16.85 -45.64
N CYS A 428 23.66 -17.68 -44.76
CA CYS A 428 22.89 -17.24 -43.62
C CYS A 428 23.81 -17.15 -42.39
N LYS A 429 23.76 -16.06 -41.63
CA LYS A 429 24.52 -15.91 -40.37
C LYS A 429 23.80 -16.51 -39.15
N GLY A 430 22.69 -17.21 -39.37
CA GLY A 430 21.91 -17.86 -38.31
C GLY A 430 22.62 -19.05 -37.66
N PRO A 431 22.33 -19.36 -36.38
CA PRO A 431 22.94 -20.49 -35.70
C PRO A 431 22.61 -21.81 -36.42
N GLY A 432 23.65 -22.59 -36.76
CA GLY A 432 23.52 -23.88 -37.43
C GLY A 432 23.39 -23.83 -38.97
N MET A 433 23.33 -22.64 -39.59
CA MET A 433 23.07 -22.50 -41.03
C MET A 433 24.35 -22.09 -41.78
N ARG A 434 25.20 -23.05 -42.17
CA ARG A 434 26.50 -22.77 -42.83
C ARG A 434 26.61 -23.23 -44.29
N GLU A 435 25.57 -23.85 -44.81
CA GLU A 435 25.54 -24.35 -46.18
C GLU A 435 25.32 -23.20 -47.19
N PRO A 436 25.90 -23.27 -48.40
CA PRO A 436 25.64 -22.31 -49.46
C PRO A 436 24.18 -22.41 -49.91
N ILE A 437 23.51 -21.27 -50.02
CA ILE A 437 22.09 -21.18 -50.36
C ILE A 437 21.97 -20.53 -51.74
N GLY A 438 21.33 -21.20 -52.69
CA GLY A 438 21.04 -20.62 -54.01
C GLY A 438 20.09 -19.43 -53.90
N GLN A 439 20.01 -18.58 -54.92
CA GLN A 439 19.20 -17.34 -54.87
C GLN A 439 17.74 -17.57 -54.45
N GLU A 440 17.08 -18.60 -54.97
CA GLU A 440 15.68 -18.85 -54.70
C GLU A 440 15.46 -19.25 -53.24
N ASP A 441 16.25 -20.20 -52.73
CA ASP A 441 16.27 -20.57 -51.31
C ASP A 441 16.69 -19.37 -50.43
N ALA A 442 17.58 -18.53 -50.96
CA ALA A 442 18.00 -17.27 -50.38
C ALA A 442 16.97 -16.15 -50.56
N LEU A 443 15.73 -16.40 -50.93
CA LEU A 443 14.63 -15.45 -50.69
C LEU A 443 13.74 -15.92 -49.54
N VAL A 444 13.73 -17.21 -49.28
CA VAL A 444 12.67 -17.92 -48.57
C VAL A 444 13.18 -18.64 -47.32
N HIS A 445 14.49 -18.58 -47.10
CA HIS A 445 15.16 -19.15 -45.94
C HIS A 445 14.53 -18.63 -44.63
N PRO A 446 14.00 -19.51 -43.75
CA PRO A 446 13.27 -19.13 -42.55
C PRO A 446 14.02 -18.16 -41.66
N ALA A 447 15.33 -18.39 -41.49
CA ALA A 447 16.15 -17.53 -40.67
C ALA A 447 16.16 -16.07 -41.16
N THR A 448 15.76 -15.74 -42.39
CA THR A 448 15.71 -14.33 -42.83
C THR A 448 14.48 -13.56 -42.41
N PHE A 449 13.50 -14.22 -41.80
CA PHE A 449 12.27 -13.58 -41.34
C PHE A 449 11.72 -14.19 -40.05
N SER A 450 12.40 -15.16 -39.42
CA SER A 450 12.00 -15.62 -38.07
C SER A 450 12.05 -14.48 -37.05
N TRP A 451 11.04 -14.39 -36.20
CA TRP A 451 10.99 -13.41 -35.10
C TRP A 451 12.00 -13.70 -33.99
N ARG A 452 12.55 -12.64 -33.37
CA ARG A 452 13.50 -12.71 -32.24
C ARG A 452 12.95 -11.93 -31.03
N PRO A 453 12.38 -12.60 -30.03
CA PRO A 453 11.81 -11.92 -28.86
C PRO A 453 12.85 -11.12 -28.05
N GLU A 454 14.13 -11.49 -28.13
CA GLU A 454 15.23 -10.83 -27.39
C GLU A 454 15.74 -9.53 -28.06
N ARG A 455 15.30 -9.22 -29.28
CA ARG A 455 15.74 -8.03 -30.01
C ARG A 455 14.93 -6.81 -29.59
N ASP A 456 15.61 -5.71 -29.27
CA ASP A 456 14.95 -4.42 -29.09
C ASP A 456 14.63 -3.81 -30.46
N TYR A 457 13.34 -3.77 -30.80
CA TYR A 457 12.87 -3.27 -32.10
C TYR A 457 12.68 -1.74 -32.12
N SER A 458 12.92 -1.02 -31.02
CA SER A 458 12.69 0.44 -30.84
C SER A 458 11.26 0.95 -31.08
N SER A 459 10.42 0.18 -31.77
CA SER A 459 9.05 0.51 -32.19
C SER A 459 8.08 -0.53 -31.61
N ALA A 460 7.21 -0.08 -30.70
CA ALA A 460 6.14 -0.92 -30.13
C ALA A 460 5.21 -1.49 -31.21
N TYR A 461 5.01 -0.75 -32.30
CA TYR A 461 4.26 -1.22 -33.47
C TYR A 461 4.93 -2.42 -34.14
N LEU A 462 6.23 -2.34 -34.42
CA LEU A 462 6.96 -3.44 -35.07
C LEU A 462 7.08 -4.66 -34.16
N THR A 463 7.31 -4.46 -32.86
CA THR A 463 7.33 -5.55 -31.88
C THR A 463 6.03 -6.34 -31.94
N ARG A 464 4.88 -5.65 -31.86
CA ARG A 464 3.56 -6.31 -31.91
C ARG A 464 3.28 -6.94 -33.27
N LEU A 465 3.62 -6.29 -34.37
CA LEU A 465 3.47 -6.83 -35.72
C LEU A 465 4.24 -8.15 -35.87
N PHE A 466 5.50 -8.18 -35.45
CA PHE A 466 6.34 -9.37 -35.57
C PHE A 466 5.92 -10.49 -34.62
N GLU A 467 5.46 -10.13 -33.42
CA GLU A 467 4.88 -11.06 -32.46
C GLU A 467 3.58 -11.69 -32.99
N ASP A 468 2.66 -10.89 -33.55
CA ASP A 468 1.38 -11.37 -34.11
C ASP A 468 1.60 -12.40 -35.23
N PHE A 469 2.60 -12.19 -36.08
CA PHE A 469 2.93 -13.08 -37.20
C PHE A 469 3.99 -14.14 -36.87
N GLN A 470 4.66 -14.04 -35.73
CA GLN A 470 5.89 -14.79 -35.41
C GLN A 470 6.96 -14.66 -36.51
N GLN A 471 6.97 -13.52 -37.22
CA GLN A 471 7.88 -13.24 -38.33
C GLN A 471 8.33 -11.76 -38.34
N GLU A 472 9.63 -11.52 -38.46
CA GLU A 472 10.23 -10.24 -38.85
C GLU A 472 10.05 -9.99 -40.36
N PHE A 473 10.34 -8.76 -40.83
CA PHE A 473 10.51 -8.52 -42.27
C PHE A 473 11.74 -9.25 -42.81
N TRP A 474 11.78 -9.45 -44.12
CA TRP A 474 12.90 -10.08 -44.79
C TRP A 474 14.22 -9.35 -44.52
N ASN A 475 15.20 -10.09 -44.00
CA ASN A 475 16.53 -9.61 -43.60
C ASN A 475 16.48 -8.32 -42.75
N PHE A 476 15.51 -8.21 -41.84
CA PHE A 476 15.34 -7.05 -40.98
C PHE A 476 16.62 -6.76 -40.17
N GLY A 477 17.15 -5.54 -40.30
CA GLY A 477 18.43 -5.13 -39.70
C GLY A 477 19.68 -5.50 -40.51
N GLY A 478 19.54 -6.20 -41.65
CA GLY A 478 20.63 -6.48 -42.59
C GLY A 478 21.68 -7.49 -42.10
N ASP A 479 21.49 -8.07 -40.91
CA ASP A 479 22.49 -8.86 -40.20
C ASP A 479 22.49 -10.36 -40.53
N ARG A 480 21.49 -10.86 -41.28
CA ARG A 480 21.27 -12.30 -41.42
C ARG A 480 21.76 -12.91 -42.72
N ARG A 481 21.94 -12.11 -43.78
CA ARG A 481 22.48 -12.59 -45.06
C ARG A 481 23.71 -11.83 -45.51
N SER A 482 24.67 -12.59 -46.00
CA SER A 482 25.91 -12.09 -46.59
C SER A 482 26.22 -12.79 -47.90
N GLY A 483 27.02 -12.12 -48.74
CA GLY A 483 27.63 -12.72 -49.92
C GLY A 483 28.77 -13.68 -49.54
N ASP A 484 29.42 -14.24 -50.57
CA ASP A 484 30.31 -15.40 -50.46
C ASP A 484 31.49 -15.32 -49.46
N ASP A 485 31.85 -14.14 -48.93
CA ASP A 485 33.12 -13.97 -48.20
C ASP A 485 33.05 -13.36 -46.78
N ASP A 486 31.89 -13.35 -46.13
CA ASP A 486 31.79 -12.80 -44.75
C ASP A 486 32.32 -13.72 -43.64
N ARG A 487 33.14 -14.73 -43.97
CA ARG A 487 33.94 -15.49 -42.98
C ARG A 487 35.20 -14.69 -42.61
N GLY A 488 35.03 -13.52 -41.98
CA GLY A 488 36.19 -12.79 -41.49
C GLY A 488 35.91 -11.42 -40.91
N SER A 489 35.36 -11.35 -39.70
CA SER A 489 35.79 -10.44 -38.63
C SER A 489 35.07 -10.81 -37.32
N ASN A 490 35.64 -11.73 -36.55
CA ASN A 490 35.59 -11.74 -35.09
C ASN A 490 36.68 -12.72 -34.65
N GLY A 491 37.81 -12.15 -34.24
CA GLY A 491 38.77 -12.84 -33.39
C GLY A 491 38.23 -12.98 -31.98
#